data_AF-A0A6L8Q6I9-F1
#
_entry.id   AF-A0A6L8Q6I9-F1
#
_cell.length_a   1.000
_cell.length_b   1.000
_cell.length_c   1.000
_cell.angle_alpha   90.00
_cell.angle_beta   90.00
_cell.angle_gamma   90.00
#
_symmetry.space_group_name_H-M   'P 1'
#
loop_
_entity.id
_entity.type
_entity.pdbx_description
1 polymer ?
#
loop_
_entity_poly.entity_id
_entity_poly.type
_entity_poly.pdbx_seq_one_letter_code
_entity_poly.pdbx_strand_id
1 'polypeptide(L)'
;MRNEKLYRQAIEIASYAEERFLEAREANQSFNDNPELKEKHRQMEVQPAAAEACAQQSLIAELFGVSEEKVHEDLARAILARETPKEVGA
;
A
#
# COMPACT_ATOMS: atom_id res chain seq x y z
N MET A 1 -18.14 -7.90 10.70
CA MET A 1 -18.41 -6.44 10.67
C MET A 1 -19.72 -6.17 9.92
N ARG A 2 -20.46 -5.10 10.25
CA ARG A 2 -21.76 -4.80 9.61
C ARG A 2 -21.68 -4.51 8.09
N ASN A 3 -20.49 -4.25 7.55
CA ASN A 3 -20.27 -3.95 6.12
C ASN A 3 -19.00 -4.63 5.56
N GLU A 4 -18.82 -5.92 5.85
CA GLU A 4 -17.59 -6.66 5.49
C GLU A 4 -17.27 -6.62 3.99
N LYS A 5 -18.28 -6.63 3.11
CA LYS A 5 -18.07 -6.49 1.66
C LYS A 5 -17.44 -5.14 1.30
N LEU A 6 -17.95 -4.05 1.87
CA LEU A 6 -17.41 -2.70 1.62
C LEU A 6 -16.01 -2.55 2.22
N TYR A 7 -15.75 -3.16 3.38
CA TYR A 7 -14.43 -3.18 3.99
C TYR A 7 -13.40 -3.84 3.07
N ARG A 8 -13.71 -5.03 2.53
CA ARG A 8 -12.81 -5.71 1.58
C ARG A 8 -12.56 -4.89 0.32
N GLN A 9 -13.58 -4.21 -0.21
CA GLN A 9 -13.41 -3.32 -1.36
C GLN A 9 -12.53 -2.10 -1.03
N ALA A 10 -12.67 -1.54 0.17
CA ALA A 10 -11.81 -0.45 0.62
C ALA A 10 -10.35 -0.90 0.76
N ILE A 11 -10.11 -2.09 1.32
CA ILE A 11 -8.78 -2.72 1.38
C ILE A 11 -8.21 -2.95 -0.03
N GLU A 12 -9.02 -3.44 -0.97
CA GLU A 12 -8.58 -3.64 -2.36
C GLU A 12 -8.17 -2.31 -3.02
N ILE A 13 -8.95 -1.24 -2.83
CA ILE A 13 -8.61 0.09 -3.36
C ILE A 13 -7.32 0.62 -2.70
N ALA A 14 -7.21 0.54 -1.38
CA ALA A 14 -6.04 1.01 -0.64
C ALA A 14 -4.78 0.18 -0.94
N SER A 15 -4.92 -1.08 -1.37
CA SER A 15 -3.79 -1.92 -1.77
C SER A 15 -3.00 -1.32 -2.94
N TYR A 16 -3.67 -0.64 -3.88
CA TYR A 16 -2.98 0.05 -4.98
C TYR A 16 -2.12 1.23 -4.51
N ALA A 17 -2.56 1.97 -3.48
CA ALA A 17 -1.78 3.07 -2.92
C ALA A 17 -0.55 2.54 -2.16
N GLU A 18 -0.71 1.44 -1.41
CA GLU A 18 0.38 0.77 -0.72
C GLU A 18 1.40 0.19 -1.72
N GLU A 19 0.95 -0.48 -2.78
CA GLU A 19 1.81 -0.99 -3.87
C GLU A 19 2.64 0.14 -4.48
N ARG A 20 2.01 1.28 -4.82
CA ARG A 20 2.72 2.46 -5.36
C ARG A 20 3.78 2.99 -4.41
N PHE A 21 3.50 3.01 -3.10
CA PHE A 21 4.50 3.40 -2.11
C PHE A 21 5.69 2.41 -2.07
N LEU A 22 5.40 1.10 -2.07
CA LEU A 22 6.44 0.07 -2.04
C LEU A 22 7.32 0.13 -3.30
N GLU A 23 6.72 0.27 -4.48
CA GLU A 23 7.42 0.44 -5.76
C GLU A 23 8.28 1.71 -5.77
N ALA A 24 7.73 2.86 -5.34
CA ALA A 24 8.48 4.10 -5.26
C ALA A 24 9.66 4.00 -4.28
N ARG A 25 9.45 3.32 -3.15
CA ARG A 25 10.49 3.09 -2.14
C ARG A 25 11.60 2.19 -2.69
N GLU A 26 11.25 1.12 -3.39
CA GLU A 26 12.22 0.22 -4.04
C GLU A 26 13.00 0.94 -5.13
N ALA A 27 12.30 1.67 -6.02
CA ALA A 27 12.93 2.49 -7.04
C ALA A 27 13.88 3.52 -6.43
N ASN A 28 13.52 4.14 -5.30
CA ASN A 28 14.39 5.08 -4.61
C ASN A 28 15.70 4.44 -4.12
N GLN A 29 15.66 3.16 -3.70
CA GLN A 29 16.85 2.43 -3.27
C GLN A 29 17.81 2.13 -4.41
N SER A 30 17.36 2.14 -5.67
CA SER A 30 18.23 1.97 -6.84
C SER A 30 19.20 3.14 -7.06
N PHE A 31 18.94 4.31 -6.49
CA PHE A 31 19.79 5.52 -6.64
C PHE A 31 20.90 5.62 -5.59
N ASN A 32 21.36 4.51 -5.00
CA ASN A 32 22.39 4.55 -3.94
C ASN A 32 23.69 5.24 -4.37
N ASP A 33 24.04 5.18 -5.65
CA ASP A 33 25.24 5.80 -6.21
C ASP A 33 25.06 7.31 -6.53
N ASN A 34 23.84 7.85 -6.38
CA ASN A 34 23.53 9.27 -6.60
C ASN A 34 22.62 9.82 -5.49
N PRO A 35 23.20 10.33 -4.39
CA PRO A 35 22.45 10.83 -3.24
C PRO A 35 21.49 11.99 -3.55
N GLU A 36 21.88 12.89 -4.46
CA GLU A 36 21.04 14.03 -4.85
C GLU A 36 19.79 13.58 -5.61
N LEU A 37 19.96 12.65 -6.56
CA LEU A 37 18.83 12.06 -7.28
C LEU A 37 17.94 11.23 -6.34
N LYS A 38 18.56 10.47 -5.41
CA LYS A 38 17.85 9.72 -4.38
C LYS A 38 16.98 10.63 -3.52
N GLU A 39 17.51 11.74 -3.04
CA GLU A 39 16.75 12.70 -2.23
C GLU A 39 15.64 13.36 -3.03
N LYS A 40 15.91 13.77 -4.28
CA LYS A 40 14.89 14.34 -5.16
C LYS A 40 13.74 13.36 -5.42
N HIS A 41 14.05 12.10 -5.73
CA HIS A 41 13.03 11.07 -5.91
C HIS A 41 12.26 10.79 -4.62
N ARG A 42 12.93 10.82 -3.46
CA ARG A 42 12.28 10.65 -2.16
C ARG A 42 11.22 11.74 -1.92
N GLN A 43 11.56 12.99 -2.20
CA GLN A 43 10.65 14.13 -2.03
C GLN A 43 9.50 14.15 -3.03
N MET A 44 9.79 13.82 -4.29
CA MET A 44 8.81 13.95 -5.38
C MET A 44 7.89 12.75 -5.53
N GLU A 45 8.36 11.54 -5.19
CA GLU A 45 7.62 10.29 -5.45
C GLU A 45 7.31 9.52 -4.15
N VAL A 46 8.33 9.26 -3.32
CA VAL A 46 8.17 8.39 -2.13
C VAL A 46 7.30 9.04 -1.05
N GLN A 47 7.58 10.29 -0.69
CA GLN A 47 6.82 11.00 0.36
C GLN A 47 5.34 11.19 -0.01
N PRO A 48 4.99 11.62 -1.24
CA PRO A 48 3.59 11.69 -1.66
C PRO A 48 2.89 10.33 -1.65
N ALA A 49 3.53 9.27 -2.16
CA ALA A 49 2.95 7.93 -2.15
C ALA A 49 2.75 7.40 -0.72
N ALA A 50 3.70 7.65 0.18
CA ALA A 50 3.56 7.29 1.59
C ALA A 50 2.40 8.05 2.26
N ALA A 51 2.26 9.35 1.99
CA ALA A 51 1.17 10.15 2.53
C ALA A 51 -0.20 9.68 2.03
N GLU A 52 -0.31 9.33 0.75
CA GLU A 52 -1.52 8.74 0.16
C GLU A 52 -1.87 7.41 0.84
N ALA A 53 -0.91 6.49 0.97
CA ALA A 53 -1.10 5.19 1.59
C ALA A 53 -1.51 5.32 3.08
N CYS A 54 -0.84 6.17 3.86
CA CYS A 54 -1.21 6.42 5.25
C CYS A 54 -2.62 7.01 5.38
N ALA A 55 -2.97 7.99 4.54
CA ALA A 55 -4.30 8.61 4.58
C ALA A 55 -5.43 7.60 4.26
N GLN A 56 -5.20 6.70 3.29
CA GLN A 56 -6.13 5.61 2.97
C GLN A 56 -6.30 4.67 4.16
N GLN A 57 -5.21 4.27 4.82
CA GLN A 57 -5.25 3.37 5.98
C GLN A 57 -6.02 3.96 7.16
N SER A 58 -5.74 5.21 7.53
CA SER A 58 -6.45 5.89 8.61
C SER A 58 -7.93 6.10 8.29
N LEU A 59 -8.27 6.46 7.05
CA LEU A 59 -9.66 6.61 6.61
C LEU A 59 -10.44 5.30 6.72
N ILE A 60 -9.85 4.17 6.33
CA ILE A 60 -10.48 2.85 6.45
C ILE A 60 -10.68 2.47 7.92
N ALA A 61 -9.66 2.68 8.75
CA ALA A 61 -9.74 2.41 10.18
C ALA A 61 -10.91 3.17 10.84
N GLU A 62 -11.04 4.46 10.51
CA GLU A 62 -12.12 5.32 10.99
C GLU A 62 -13.50 4.87 10.47
N LEU A 63 -13.66 4.68 9.15
CA LEU A 63 -14.94 4.35 8.52
C LEU A 63 -15.52 3.00 9.00
N PHE A 64 -14.65 2.05 9.33
CA PHE A 64 -15.07 0.68 9.69
C PHE A 64 -14.91 0.36 11.18
N GLY A 65 -14.37 1.29 11.97
CA GLY A 65 -14.18 1.13 13.42
C GLY A 65 -13.22 -0.01 13.76
N VAL A 66 -12.12 -0.14 13.00
CA VAL A 66 -11.06 -1.14 13.21
C VAL A 66 -9.74 -0.45 13.54
N SER A 67 -8.77 -1.18 14.08
CA SER A 67 -7.43 -0.64 14.29
C SER A 67 -6.68 -0.46 12.98
N GLU A 68 -5.78 0.53 12.92
CA GLU A 68 -4.86 0.70 11.79
C GLU A 68 -3.97 -0.53 11.58
N GLU A 69 -3.55 -1.20 12.66
CA GLU A 69 -2.81 -2.46 12.60
C GLU A 69 -3.58 -3.55 11.83
N LYS A 70 -4.90 -3.65 12.07
CA LYS A 70 -5.75 -4.59 11.33
C LYS A 70 -5.83 -4.22 9.85
N VAL A 71 -5.96 -2.94 9.53
CA VAL A 71 -5.98 -2.46 8.13
C VAL A 71 -4.65 -2.79 7.45
N HIS A 72 -3.53 -2.58 8.13
CA HIS A 72 -2.19 -2.89 7.64
C HIS A 72 -2.01 -4.38 7.34
N GLU A 73 -2.43 -5.26 8.25
CA GLU A 73 -2.38 -6.71 8.03
C GLU A 73 -3.27 -7.16 6.85
N ASP A 74 -4.47 -6.59 6.74
CA ASP A 74 -5.41 -6.95 5.68
C ASP A 74 -4.92 -6.44 4.31
N LEU A 75 -4.26 -5.28 4.28
CA LEU A 75 -3.57 -4.77 3.09
C LEU A 75 -2.42 -5.66 2.65
N ALA A 76 -1.53 -6.03 3.58
CA ALA A 76 -0.42 -6.93 3.28
C ALA A 76 -0.92 -8.27 2.71
N ARG A 77 -2.00 -8.83 3.26
CA ARG A 77 -2.64 -10.04 2.72
C ARG A 77 -3.21 -9.82 1.32
N ALA A 78 -3.85 -8.67 1.07
CA ALA A 78 -4.43 -8.37 -0.23
C ALA A 78 -3.36 -8.24 -1.33
N ILE A 79 -2.22 -7.61 -1.02
CA ILE A 79 -1.07 -7.50 -1.94
C ILE A 79 -0.50 -8.89 -2.25
N LEU A 80 -0.19 -9.68 -1.21
CA LEU A 80 0.37 -11.03 -1.39
C LEU A 80 -0.54 -11.97 -2.19
N ALA A 81 -1.86 -11.87 -1.99
CA ALA A 81 -2.85 -12.67 -2.72
C ALA A 81 -2.93 -12.32 -4.23
N ARG A 82 -2.44 -11.14 -4.62
CA ARG A 82 -2.36 -10.70 -6.03
C ARG A 82 -1.03 -11.09 -6.68
N GLU A 83 0.05 -11.10 -5.91
CA GLU A 83 1.39 -11.53 -6.36
C GLU A 83 1.53 -13.04 -6.52
N THR A 84 0.72 -13.84 -5.82
CA THR A 84 0.69 -15.28 -6.02
C THR A 84 0.02 -15.59 -7.37
N PRO A 85 0.71 -16.21 -8.35
CA PRO A 85 0.03 -16.70 -9.54
C PRO A 85 -1.01 -17.71 -9.07
N LYS A 86 -2.28 -17.51 -9.45
CA LYS A 86 -3.23 -18.62 -9.44
C LYS A 86 -2.57 -19.73 -10.24
N GLU A 87 -2.22 -20.83 -9.57
CA GLU A 87 -1.81 -22.05 -10.26
C GLU A 87 -2.80 -22.29 -11.40
N VAL A 88 -2.27 -22.24 -12.62
CA VAL A 88 -3.01 -22.61 -13.82
C VAL A 88 -3.32 -24.08 -13.63
N GLY A 89 -4.58 -24.38 -13.28
CA GLY A 89 -5.06 -25.74 -13.17
C GLY A 89 -4.73 -26.49 -14.46
N ALA A 90 -3.93 -27.54 -14.31
CA ALA A 90 -3.75 -28.62 -15.27
C ALA A 90 -4.55 -29.83 -14.79
#